data_AF-A0A6S7FZ50-F1
#
_entry.id   AF-A0A6S7FZ50-F1
#
_cell.length_a   1.000
_cell.length_b   1.000
_cell.length_c   1.000
_cell.angle_alpha   90.00
_cell.angle_beta   90.00
_cell.angle_gamma   90.00
#
_symmetry.space_group_name_H-M   'P 1'
#
loop_
_entity.id
_entity.type
_entity.pdbx_description
1 polymer ?
#
loop_
_entity_poly.entity_id
_entity_poly.type
_entity_poly.pdbx_seq_one_letter_code
_entity_poly.pdbx_strand_id
1 'polypeptide(L)'
;MSTPVEVLCKGFPAEFAMYLNYCRGLRFEEAPDYMYLRQLFRILFRTLNHQYDYVFDWTLLKQKAAQQASSSSTAAATPGTGAKRHEREAKTRGR
;
A
#
# COMPACT_ATOMS: atom_id res chain seq x y z
N MET A 1 -16.08 -30.72 -16.83
CA MET A 1 -17.00 -29.97 -15.93
C MET A 1 -16.64 -28.51 -16.02
N SER A 2 -17.59 -27.61 -16.30
CA SER A 2 -17.37 -26.16 -16.20
C SER A 2 -18.06 -25.67 -14.93
N THR A 3 -17.35 -24.89 -14.10
CA THR A 3 -17.95 -24.23 -12.95
C THR A 3 -18.88 -23.12 -13.45
N PRO A 4 -20.16 -23.08 -13.02
CA PRO A 4 -21.05 -21.96 -13.34
C PRO A 4 -20.49 -20.64 -12.81
N VAL A 5 -20.70 -19.54 -13.54
CA VAL A 5 -20.23 -18.21 -13.14
C VAL A 5 -20.75 -17.85 -11.74
N GLU A 6 -21.99 -18.25 -11.45
CA GLU A 6 -22.68 -17.92 -10.21
C GLU A 6 -22.10 -18.68 -9.01
N VAL A 7 -21.52 -19.86 -9.26
CA VAL A 7 -20.79 -20.63 -8.24
C VAL A 7 -19.41 -20.02 -8.02
N LEU A 8 -18.72 -19.60 -9.10
CA LEU A 8 -17.40 -18.99 -9.02
C LEU A 8 -17.43 -17.64 -8.30
N CYS A 9 -18.44 -16.82 -8.57
CA CYS A 9 -18.58 -15.48 -8.01
C CYS A 9 -19.34 -15.44 -6.68
N LYS A 10 -19.68 -16.60 -6.10
CA LYS A 10 -20.41 -16.66 -4.83
C LYS A 10 -19.64 -15.95 -3.72
N GLY A 11 -20.28 -14.99 -3.04
CA GLY A 11 -19.69 -14.20 -1.95
C GLY A 11 -18.98 -12.92 -2.41
N PHE A 12 -18.93 -12.65 -3.72
CA PHE A 12 -18.43 -11.40 -4.28
C PHE A 12 -19.58 -10.53 -4.83
N PRO A 13 -19.35 -9.24 -5.09
CA PRO A 13 -20.32 -8.37 -5.75
C PRO A 13 -20.81 -8.92 -7.10
N ALA A 14 -22.08 -8.66 -7.42
CA ALA A 14 -22.74 -9.22 -8.61
C ALA A 14 -22.09 -8.74 -9.94
N GLU A 15 -21.39 -7.61 -9.92
CA GLU A 15 -20.67 -7.03 -11.06
C GLU A 15 -19.62 -7.99 -11.62
N PHE A 16 -19.00 -8.84 -10.80
CA PHE A 16 -18.06 -9.85 -11.26
C PHE A 16 -18.74 -10.92 -12.13
N ALA A 17 -19.92 -11.39 -11.70
CA ALA A 17 -20.70 -12.34 -12.48
C ALA A 17 -21.23 -11.70 -13.76
N MET A 18 -21.73 -10.45 -13.69
CA MET A 18 -22.17 -9.69 -14.86
C MET A 18 -21.05 -9.51 -15.90
N TYR A 19 -19.83 -9.21 -15.46
CA TYR A 19 -18.66 -9.09 -16.34
C TYR A 19 -18.33 -10.41 -17.05
N LEU A 20 -18.27 -11.52 -16.30
CA LEU A 20 -17.94 -12.83 -16.86
C LEU A 20 -19.02 -13.35 -17.82
N ASN A 21 -20.30 -13.17 -17.48
CA ASN A 21 -21.42 -13.52 -18.34
C ASN A 21 -21.43 -12.68 -19.62
N TYR A 22 -21.12 -11.37 -19.53
CA TYR A 22 -20.94 -10.52 -20.70
C TYR A 22 -19.82 -11.04 -21.60
N CYS A 23 -18.63 -11.32 -21.05
CA CYS A 23 -17.49 -11.78 -21.84
C CYS A 23 -17.74 -13.13 -22.51
N ARG A 24 -18.46 -14.04 -21.85
CA ARG A 24 -18.85 -15.34 -22.41
C ARG A 24 -19.94 -15.25 -23.49
N GLY A 25 -20.73 -14.17 -23.48
CA GLY A 25 -21.81 -13.93 -24.44
C GLY A 25 -21.36 -13.22 -25.72
N LEU A 26 -20.13 -12.69 -25.77
CA LEU A 26 -19.60 -12.01 -26.95
C LEU A 26 -19.46 -12.99 -28.12
N ARG A 27 -19.91 -12.56 -29.30
CA ARG A 27 -19.61 -13.28 -30.56
C ARG A 27 -18.14 -13.08 -30.94
N PHE A 28 -17.62 -13.98 -31.78
CA PHE A 28 -16.22 -13.96 -32.21
C PHE A 28 -15.75 -12.61 -32.81
N GLU A 29 -16.61 -11.96 -33.61
CA GLU A 29 -16.32 -10.67 -34.26
C GLU A 29 -16.92 -9.47 -33.51
N GLU A 30 -17.55 -9.69 -32.36
CA GLU A 30 -18.21 -8.62 -31.60
C GLU A 30 -17.19 -7.82 -30.80
N ALA A 31 -17.14 -6.51 -31.05
CA ALA A 31 -16.33 -5.60 -30.27
C ALA A 31 -16.90 -5.46 -28.85
N PRO A 32 -16.11 -5.69 -27.79
CA PRO A 32 -16.57 -5.50 -26.42
C PRO A 32 -16.93 -4.03 -26.13
N ASP A 33 -18.03 -3.81 -25.42
CA ASP A 33 -18.36 -2.51 -24.84
C ASP A 33 -17.51 -2.26 -23.59
N TYR A 34 -16.29 -1.78 -23.81
CA TYR A 34 -15.37 -1.44 -22.74
C TYR A 34 -15.90 -0.32 -21.83
N MET A 35 -16.81 0.54 -22.32
CA MET A 35 -17.38 1.60 -21.49
C MET A 35 -18.33 1.00 -20.47
N TYR A 36 -19.24 0.12 -20.90
CA TYR A 36 -20.11 -0.64 -20.00
C TYR A 36 -19.31 -1.43 -18.96
N LEU A 37 -18.29 -2.19 -19.40
CA LEU A 37 -17.49 -3.04 -18.50
C LEU A 37 -16.71 -2.23 -17.46
N ARG A 38 -16.13 -1.09 -17.85
CA ARG A 38 -15.49 -0.17 -16.89
C ARG A 38 -16.52 0.45 -15.95
N GLN A 39 -17.70 0.78 -16.45
CA GLN A 39 -18.73 1.45 -15.67
C GLN A 39 -19.28 0.55 -14.55
N LEU A 40 -19.41 -0.77 -14.78
CA LEU A 40 -19.78 -1.75 -13.74
C LEU A 40 -18.89 -1.59 -12.50
N PHE A 41 -17.58 -1.69 -12.68
CA PHE A 41 -16.64 -1.60 -11.56
C PHE A 41 -16.50 -0.18 -11.01
N ARG A 42 -16.64 0.86 -11.84
CA ARG A 42 -16.63 2.26 -11.35
C ARG A 42 -17.80 2.55 -10.43
N ILE A 43 -19.00 2.05 -10.75
CA ILE A 43 -20.18 2.21 -9.89
C ILE A 43 -19.97 1.45 -8.59
N LEU A 44 -19.57 0.17 -8.67
CA LEU A 44 -19.29 -0.66 -7.49
C LEU A 44 -18.26 0.00 -6.56
N PHE A 45 -17.15 0.50 -7.12
CA PHE A 45 -16.09 1.17 -6.36
C PHE A 45 -16.59 2.39 -5.60
N ARG A 46 -17.47 3.20 -6.22
CA ARG A 46 -18.12 4.35 -5.58
C ARG A 46 -19.12 3.92 -4.50
N THR A 47 -19.88 2.86 -4.73
CA THR A 47 -20.83 2.31 -3.76
C THR A 47 -20.14 1.78 -2.51
N LEU A 48 -18.92 1.27 -2.65
CA LEU A 48 -18.05 0.86 -1.54
C LEU A 48 -17.27 2.04 -0.90
N ASN A 49 -17.57 3.28 -1.29
CA ASN A 49 -16.96 4.51 -0.80
C ASN A 49 -15.44 4.62 -1.02
N HIS A 50 -14.88 3.90 -1.99
CA HIS A 50 -13.45 4.00 -2.31
C HIS A 50 -13.12 5.24 -3.15
N GLN A 51 -11.86 5.68 -3.08
CA GLN A 51 -11.33 6.84 -3.80
C GLN A 51 -10.28 6.43 -4.83
N TYR A 52 -10.21 7.16 -5.93
CA TYR A 52 -9.18 6.96 -6.97
C TYR A 52 -7.87 7.68 -6.58
N ASP A 53 -7.31 7.31 -5.45
CA ASP A 53 -6.09 7.89 -4.86
C ASP A 53 -4.80 7.13 -5.26
N TYR A 54 -4.93 6.06 -6.05
CA TYR A 54 -3.84 5.16 -6.45
C TYR A 54 -3.14 4.47 -5.27
N VAL A 55 -3.82 4.36 -4.14
CA VAL A 55 -3.34 3.66 -2.94
C VAL A 55 -3.77 2.19 -3.01
N PHE A 56 -2.82 1.32 -3.38
CA PHE A 56 -3.01 -0.13 -3.44
C PHE A 56 -2.45 -0.83 -2.21
N ASP A 57 -2.83 -2.07 -1.95
CA ASP A 57 -2.36 -2.85 -0.79
C ASP A 57 -0.83 -2.84 -0.65
N TRP A 58 -0.10 -3.00 -1.76
CA TRP A 58 1.37 -2.97 -1.76
C TRP A 58 1.96 -1.59 -1.45
N THR A 59 1.23 -0.50 -1.67
CA THR A 59 1.67 0.86 -1.30
C THR A 59 1.62 1.07 0.20
N LEU A 60 0.56 0.59 0.88
CA LEU A 60 0.46 0.65 2.34
C LEU A 60 1.53 -0.21 3.01
N LEU A 61 1.81 -1.41 2.48
CA LEU A 61 2.84 -2.29 3.03
C LEU A 61 4.22 -1.61 3.03
N LYS A 62 4.57 -0.94 1.94
CA LYS A 62 5.83 -0.18 1.84
C LYS A 62 5.87 1.00 2.81
N GLN A 63 4.76 1.74 2.94
CA GLN A 63 4.67 2.85 3.88
C GLN A 63 4.82 2.38 5.33
N LYS A 64 4.15 1.27 5.72
CA LYS A 64 4.29 0.67 7.05
C LYS A 64 5.72 0.22 7.33
N ALA A 65 6.39 -0.43 6.36
CA ALA A 65 7.78 -0.85 6.50
C ALA A 65 8.74 0.34 6.67
N ALA A 66 8.55 1.43 5.91
CA ALA A 66 9.33 2.65 6.04
C ALA A 66 9.11 3.35 7.39
N GLN A 67 7.86 3.39 7.87
CA GLN A 67 7.52 3.92 9.19
C GLN A 67 8.21 3.13 10.31
N GLN A 68 8.21 1.79 10.23
CA GLN A 68 8.90 0.93 11.20
C GLN A 68 10.41 1.20 11.23
N ALA A 69 11.06 1.31 10.06
CA ALA A 69 12.49 1.63 9.97
C ALA A 69 12.84 3.02 10.56
N SER A 70 11.97 4.01 10.35
CA SER A 70 12.15 5.36 10.92
C SER A 70 11.94 5.41 12.45
N SER A 71 11.04 4.58 12.99
CA SER A 71 10.82 4.47 14.44
C SER A 71 11.96 3.74 15.16
N SER A 72 12.67 2.83 14.50
CA SER A 72 13.84 2.16 15.07
C SER A 72 15.10 3.02 15.11
N SER A 73 15.16 4.14 14.36
CA SER A 73 16.33 5.02 14.30
C SER A 73 16.31 6.16 15.33
N THR A 74 15.20 6.36 16.07
CA THR A 74 15.09 7.41 17.09
C THR A 74 15.45 6.96 18.51
N ALA A 75 15.79 5.67 18.73
CA ALA A 75 16.18 5.14 20.05
C ALA A 75 17.70 5.16 20.33
N ALA A 76 18.52 5.72 19.44
CA ALA A 76 19.99 5.68 19.56
C ALA A 76 20.69 7.05 19.33
N ALA A 77 20.04 8.16 19.68
CA ALA A 77 20.67 9.48 19.69
C ALA A 77 20.84 10.00 21.13
N THR A 78 21.79 9.41 21.86
CA THR A 78 22.37 10.05 23.05
C THR A 78 23.21 11.24 22.58
N PRO A 79 22.91 12.50 22.96
CA PRO A 79 23.77 13.63 22.64
C PRO A 79 25.07 13.52 23.42
N GLY A 80 26.20 13.68 22.73
CA GLY A 80 27.53 13.54 23.31
C GLY A 80 27.82 14.52 24.45
N THR A 81 28.32 13.98 25.56
CA THR A 81 28.98 14.75 26.62
C THR A 81 30.48 14.79 26.32
N GLY A 82 30.93 15.86 25.66
CA GLY A 82 32.35 16.17 25.52
C GLY A 82 32.95 16.53 26.87
N ALA A 83 33.76 15.62 27.44
CA ALA A 83 34.50 15.85 28.68
C ALA A 83 35.95 15.38 28.55
N LYS A 84 36.85 16.27 28.11
CA LYS A 84 38.27 16.24 28.47
C LYS A 84 38.78 17.67 28.65
N ARG A 85 38.52 18.19 29.85
CA ARG A 85 39.13 19.39 30.42
C ARG A 85 40.63 19.12 30.57
N HIS A 86 41.45 19.85 29.83
CA HIS A 86 42.90 19.87 29.99
C HIS A 86 43.23 20.35 31.41
N GLU A 87 43.87 19.49 32.19
CA GLU A 87 44.50 19.85 33.45
C GLU A 87 46.02 19.92 33.23
N ARG A 88 46.55 21.13 33.15
CA ARG A 88 47.99 21.42 33.21
C ARG A 88 48.21 22.74 33.93
N GLU A 89 48.39 22.69 35.26
CA GLU A 89 49.08 23.70 36.09
C GLU A 89 49.13 23.15 37.53
N ALA A 90 50.16 23.23 38.37
CA ALA A 90 51.58 23.54 38.26
C ALA A 90 52.26 22.95 39.51
N LYS A 91 53.48 22.43 39.35
CA LYS A 91 54.42 22.05 40.41
C LYS A 91 55.80 22.27 39.75
N THR A 92 56.76 23.05 40.23
CA THR A 92 57.18 23.41 41.58
C THR A 92 58.26 24.49 41.46
N ARG A 93 58.14 25.58 42.22
CA ARG A 93 59.15 26.12 43.15
C ARG A 93 60.66 25.99 42.78
N GLY A 94 61.29 27.15 42.51
CA GLY A 94 62.61 27.53 43.05
C GLY A 94 63.86 27.22 42.23
N ARG A 95 64.48 28.27 41.68
CA ARG A 95 65.79 28.81 42.12
C ARG A 95 66.05 30.17 41.46
#